data_AF-A0A8S3WQ59-F1
#
_entry.id   AF-A0A8S3WQ59-F1
#
_cell.length_a   1.000
_cell.length_b   1.000
_cell.length_c   1.000
_cell.angle_alpha   90.00
_cell.angle_beta   90.00
_cell.angle_gamma   90.00
#
_symmetry.space_group_name_H-M   'P 1'
#
loop_
_entity.id
_entity.type
_entity.pdbx_description
1 polymer ?
#
loop_
_entity_poly.entity_id
_entity_poly.type
_entity_poly.pdbx_seq_one_letter_code
_entity_poly.pdbx_strand_id
1 'polypeptide(L)'
;MNVYARWPGSTHDATIFNNSILRAQCDAGLFGNRWMLGDSAYPNGPYLLTPLINPVTEAEQRYNEAHIKTRNVIERTFGVWKCRFPVVALTLRLSLPKVQAIIIATAVLHNICRNHNLEEVPSEVELPTAEINEEVYYMEVQNVSERTALINNYFR
;
A
#
# COMPACT_ATOMS: atom_id res chain seq x y z
N MET A 1 -1.25 -7.48 9.31
CA MET A 1 -1.78 -6.79 8.10
C MET A 1 -3.24 -6.43 8.32
N ASN A 2 -3.66 -5.23 7.93
CA ASN A 2 -5.06 -4.81 7.89
C ASN A 2 -5.50 -4.74 6.41
N VAL A 3 -6.72 -5.18 6.09
CA VAL A 3 -7.23 -5.29 4.71
C VAL A 3 -8.64 -4.73 4.64
N TYR A 4 -8.91 -3.96 3.58
CA TYR A 4 -10.23 -3.40 3.30
C TYR A 4 -10.68 -3.81 1.90
N ALA A 5 -11.55 -4.83 1.80
CA ALA A 5 -11.96 -5.45 0.54
C ALA A 5 -13.46 -5.20 0.23
N ARG A 6 -13.91 -3.94 0.28
CA ARG A 6 -15.32 -3.57 0.02
C ARG A 6 -15.57 -3.01 -1.38
N TRP A 7 -14.51 -2.74 -2.14
CA TRP A 7 -14.59 -2.01 -3.40
C TRP A 7 -14.15 -2.91 -4.57
N PRO A 8 -14.78 -2.78 -5.74
CA PRO A 8 -14.27 -3.39 -6.97
C PRO A 8 -12.89 -2.84 -7.32
N GLY A 9 -12.09 -3.64 -8.04
CA GLY A 9 -10.72 -3.27 -8.43
C GLY A 9 -10.62 -2.07 -9.39
N SER A 10 -11.73 -1.62 -9.98
CA SER A 10 -11.79 -0.40 -10.81
C SER A 10 -11.95 0.88 -10.00
N THR A 11 -12.06 0.80 -8.67
CA THR A 11 -12.23 1.97 -7.81
C THR A 11 -10.88 2.64 -7.56
N HIS A 12 -10.79 3.96 -7.72
CA HIS A 12 -9.58 4.70 -7.39
C HIS A 12 -9.20 4.56 -5.91
N ASP A 13 -7.91 4.34 -5.65
CA ASP A 13 -7.33 4.16 -4.32
C ASP A 13 -7.65 5.32 -3.36
N ALA A 14 -7.58 6.55 -3.86
CA ALA A 14 -7.97 7.74 -3.11
C ALA A 14 -9.43 7.71 -2.63
N THR A 15 -10.35 7.20 -3.46
CA THR A 15 -11.77 7.04 -3.08
C THR A 15 -11.91 6.01 -1.97
N ILE A 16 -11.18 4.89 -2.06
CA ILE A 16 -11.18 3.84 -1.04
C ILE A 16 -10.65 4.40 0.29
N PHE A 17 -9.54 5.13 0.25
CA PHE A 17 -8.96 5.76 1.44
C PHE A 17 -9.93 6.78 2.06
N ASN A 18 -10.50 7.69 1.27
CA ASN A 18 -11.44 8.70 1.76
C ASN A 18 -12.69 8.10 2.43
N ASN A 19 -13.07 6.88 2.05
CA ASN A 19 -14.21 6.15 2.62
C ASN A 19 -13.79 5.04 3.60
N SER A 20 -12.58 5.14 4.18
CA SER A 20 -12.04 4.15 5.12
C SER A 20 -12.08 4.66 6.56
N ILE A 21 -12.14 3.73 7.51
CA ILE A 21 -11.97 4.04 8.95
C ILE A 21 -10.59 4.66 9.20
N LEU A 22 -9.59 4.25 8.43
CA LEU A 22 -8.24 4.76 8.53
C LEU A 22 -8.19 6.28 8.28
N ARG A 23 -8.92 6.78 7.27
CA ARG A 23 -9.05 8.23 7.04
C ARG A 23 -9.65 8.95 8.23
N ALA A 24 -10.75 8.42 8.79
CA ALA A 24 -11.37 8.99 9.98
C ALA A 24 -10.42 8.99 11.20
N GLN A 25 -9.60 7.96 11.35
CA GLN A 25 -8.57 7.89 12.40
C GLN A 25 -7.45 8.92 12.20
N CYS A 26 -7.03 9.16 10.95
CA CYS A 26 -6.08 10.21 10.61
C CYS A 26 -6.63 11.59 10.94
N ASP A 27 -7.88 11.88 10.53
CA ASP A 27 -8.53 13.16 10.78
C ASP A 27 -8.80 13.38 12.28
N ALA A 28 -9.00 12.31 13.05
CA ALA A 28 -9.08 12.35 14.52
C ALA A 28 -7.72 12.49 15.23
N GLY A 29 -6.60 12.55 14.48
CA GLY A 29 -5.26 12.72 15.04
C GLY A 29 -4.71 11.49 15.76
N LEU A 30 -5.28 10.29 15.53
CA LEU A 30 -4.87 9.05 16.22
C LEU A 30 -3.38 8.72 16.00
N PHE A 31 -2.86 9.10 14.84
CA PHE A 31 -1.47 8.84 14.46
C PHE A 31 -0.49 9.97 14.84
N GLY A 32 -0.98 11.07 15.42
CA GLY A 32 -0.15 12.17 15.89
C GLY A 32 0.78 12.73 14.81
N ASN A 33 2.07 12.81 15.10
CA ASN A 33 3.12 13.34 14.22
C ASN A 33 3.74 12.27 13.29
N ARG A 34 2.98 11.25 12.91
CA ARG A 34 3.44 10.18 12.00
C ARG A 34 2.79 10.34 10.64
N TRP A 35 3.56 10.02 9.60
CA TRP A 35 3.06 9.95 8.24
C TRP A 35 2.86 8.51 7.79
N MET A 36 1.81 8.30 7.01
CA MET A 36 1.62 7.12 6.19
C MET A 36 2.34 7.33 4.85
N LEU A 37 2.81 6.24 4.26
CA LEU A 37 3.41 6.25 2.93
C LEU A 37 2.42 5.63 1.95
N GLY A 38 1.96 6.43 0.99
CA GLY A 38 1.15 6.01 -0.13
C GLY A 38 2.01 5.80 -1.38
N ASP A 39 1.42 5.14 -2.37
CA ASP A 39 1.88 5.23 -3.75
C ASP A 39 1.43 6.54 -4.42
N SER A 40 1.75 6.68 -5.69
CA SER A 40 1.40 7.84 -6.49
C SER A 40 -0.09 7.93 -6.85
N ALA A 41 -0.88 6.86 -6.62
CA ALA A 41 -2.34 6.87 -6.83
C ALA A 41 -3.10 7.55 -5.68
N TYR A 42 -2.42 7.81 -4.56
CA TYR A 42 -2.97 8.61 -3.46
C TYR A 42 -2.61 10.11 -3.60
N PRO A 43 -3.48 11.01 -3.13
CA PRO A 43 -3.10 12.41 -2.98
C PRO A 43 -2.10 12.57 -1.83
N ASN A 44 -1.08 13.39 -2.03
CA ASN A 44 -0.22 13.85 -0.94
C ASN A 44 -1.06 14.68 0.05
N GLY A 45 -0.80 14.54 1.35
CA GLY A 45 -1.56 15.23 2.40
C GLY A 45 -0.84 15.22 3.75
N PRO A 46 -1.46 15.83 4.78
CA PRO A 46 -0.80 16.10 6.07
C PRO A 46 -0.33 14.83 6.83
N TYR A 47 -0.97 13.69 6.57
CA TYR A 47 -0.62 12.39 7.15
C TYR A 47 -0.34 11.33 6.08
N LEU A 48 -0.28 11.70 4.80
CA LEU A 48 -0.04 10.77 3.70
C LEU A 48 0.99 11.33 2.74
N LEU A 49 2.19 10.76 2.77
CA LEU A 49 3.29 11.12 1.88
C LEU A 49 3.28 10.21 0.66
N THR A 50 3.55 10.77 -0.51
CA THR A 50 3.65 10.04 -1.78
C THR A 50 4.99 10.34 -2.45
N PRO A 51 5.50 9.45 -3.33
CA PRO A 51 6.78 9.68 -3.99
C PRO A 51 6.73 10.91 -4.88
N LEU A 52 7.90 11.52 -5.14
CA LEU A 52 8.05 12.57 -6.13
C LEU A 52 8.13 11.95 -7.53
N ILE A 53 7.39 12.54 -8.47
CA ILE A 53 7.35 12.05 -9.86
C ILE A 53 8.67 12.34 -10.57
N ASN A 54 9.20 13.57 -10.42
CA ASN A 54 10.42 14.03 -11.06
C ASN A 54 11.38 14.60 -10.00
N PRO A 55 12.13 13.75 -9.26
CA PRO A 55 13.13 14.21 -8.31
C PRO A 55 14.33 14.81 -9.05
N VAL A 56 14.62 16.08 -8.82
CA VAL A 56 15.71 16.82 -9.50
C VAL A 56 16.92 16.96 -8.59
N THR A 57 16.69 17.23 -7.31
CA THR A 57 17.77 17.43 -6.34
C THR A 57 18.20 16.13 -5.67
N GLU A 58 19.42 16.09 -5.14
CA GLU A 58 19.91 14.92 -4.38
C GLU A 58 19.01 14.60 -3.17
N ALA A 59 18.47 15.62 -2.51
CA ALA A 59 17.58 15.43 -1.38
C ALA A 59 16.24 14.78 -1.79
N GLU A 60 15.69 15.18 -2.94
CA GLU A 60 14.49 14.56 -3.50
C GLU A 60 14.73 13.10 -3.91
N GLN A 61 15.92 12.80 -4.47
CA GLN A 61 16.32 11.43 -4.79
C GLN A 61 16.43 10.57 -3.53
N ARG A 62 17.11 11.06 -2.48
CA ARG A 62 17.23 10.37 -1.19
C ARG A 62 15.87 10.16 -0.52
N TYR A 63 14.95 11.11 -0.63
CA TYR A 63 13.57 10.96 -0.18
C TYR A 63 12.87 9.80 -0.92
N ASN A 64 12.91 9.78 -2.25
CA ASN A 64 12.30 8.70 -3.03
C ASN A 64 12.94 7.34 -2.72
N GLU A 65 14.26 7.27 -2.57
CA GLU A 65 14.94 6.04 -2.16
C GLU A 65 14.45 5.52 -0.80
N ALA A 66 14.32 6.41 0.19
CA ALA A 66 13.80 6.05 1.50
C ALA A 66 12.33 5.62 1.43
N HIS A 67 11.53 6.31 0.59
CA HIS A 67 10.14 5.97 0.31
C HIS A 67 10.03 4.54 -0.24
N ILE A 68 10.80 4.20 -1.26
CA ILE A 68 10.87 2.87 -1.88
C ILE A 68 11.33 1.83 -0.84
N LYS A 69 12.44 2.08 -0.14
CA LYS A 69 12.98 1.17 0.88
C LYS A 69 11.95 0.85 1.97
N THR A 70 11.16 1.83 2.37
CA THR A 70 10.13 1.64 3.40
C THR A 70 8.92 0.88 2.85
N ARG A 71 8.50 1.18 1.61
CA ARG A 71 7.40 0.47 0.93
C ARG A 71 7.73 -0.98 0.60
N ASN A 72 9.00 -1.35 0.43
CA ASN A 72 9.40 -2.75 0.22
C ASN A 72 8.84 -3.70 1.29
N VAL A 73 8.56 -3.22 2.51
CA VAL A 73 7.94 -4.03 3.56
C VAL A 73 6.52 -4.49 3.17
N ILE A 74 5.70 -3.61 2.61
CA ILE A 74 4.32 -3.97 2.23
C ILE A 74 4.30 -4.84 0.97
N GLU A 75 5.21 -4.59 0.03
CA GLU A 75 5.37 -5.40 -1.18
C GLU A 75 5.81 -6.82 -0.86
N ARG A 76 6.81 -6.97 0.03
CA ARG A 76 7.20 -8.28 0.57
C ARG A 76 6.06 -8.97 1.28
N THR A 77 5.28 -8.23 2.07
CA THR A 77 4.10 -8.77 2.76
C THR A 77 3.08 -9.33 1.75
N PHE A 78 2.79 -8.60 0.67
CA PHE A 78 1.94 -9.08 -0.41
C PHE A 78 2.52 -10.28 -1.14
N GLY A 79 3.84 -10.30 -1.39
CA GLY A 79 4.54 -11.44 -1.98
C GLY A 79 4.38 -12.71 -1.15
N VAL A 80 4.70 -12.64 0.14
CA VAL A 80 4.54 -13.78 1.08
C VAL A 80 3.08 -14.21 1.18
N TRP A 81 2.14 -13.26 1.20
CA TRP A 81 0.72 -13.57 1.27
C TRP A 81 0.22 -14.32 0.02
N LYS A 82 0.63 -13.88 -1.18
CA LYS A 82 0.34 -14.56 -2.46
C LYS A 82 0.99 -15.94 -2.53
N CYS A 83 2.23 -16.09 -2.08
CA CYS A 83 2.89 -17.41 -2.05
C CYS A 83 2.18 -18.38 -1.09
N ARG A 84 1.79 -17.90 0.10
CA ARG A 84 1.10 -18.72 1.10
C ARG A 84 -0.32 -19.09 0.68
N PHE A 85 -1.02 -18.19 -0.01
CA PHE A 85 -2.37 -18.41 -0.51
C PHE A 85 -2.44 -18.05 -1.99
N PRO A 86 -2.03 -18.96 -2.91
CA PRO A 86 -2.00 -18.70 -4.34
C PRO A 86 -3.34 -18.25 -4.93
N VAL A 87 -4.45 -18.62 -4.29
CA VAL A 87 -5.81 -18.17 -4.60
C VAL A 87 -5.95 -16.63 -4.69
N VAL A 88 -5.10 -15.87 -4.01
CA VAL A 88 -5.08 -14.38 -4.04
C VAL A 88 -4.40 -13.85 -5.31
N ALA A 89 -3.48 -14.61 -5.90
CA ALA A 89 -2.73 -14.23 -7.10
C ALA A 89 -3.35 -14.78 -8.40
N LEU A 90 -4.34 -15.66 -8.29
CA LEU A 90 -4.99 -16.32 -9.41
C LEU A 90 -6.35 -15.71 -9.74
N THR A 91 -6.81 -15.91 -10.97
CA THR A 91 -8.14 -15.48 -11.40
C THR A 91 -9.23 -16.32 -10.72
N LEU A 92 -10.05 -15.67 -9.89
CA LEU A 92 -11.18 -16.31 -9.21
C LEU A 92 -12.47 -16.19 -10.03
N ARG A 93 -12.98 -17.32 -10.52
CA ARG A 93 -14.27 -17.41 -11.23
C ARG A 93 -15.43 -17.59 -10.25
N LEU A 94 -15.52 -16.71 -9.26
CA LEU A 94 -16.53 -16.72 -8.20
C LEU A 94 -17.30 -15.39 -8.19
N SER A 95 -18.45 -15.36 -7.53
CA SER A 95 -19.18 -14.11 -7.33
C SER A 95 -18.36 -13.14 -6.48
N LEU A 96 -18.51 -11.84 -6.72
CA LEU A 96 -17.76 -10.80 -6.00
C LEU A 96 -17.84 -10.92 -4.47
N PRO A 97 -19.00 -11.21 -3.84
CA PRO A 97 -19.05 -11.41 -2.38
C PRO A 97 -18.21 -12.59 -1.90
N LYS A 98 -18.13 -13.69 -2.68
CA LYS A 98 -17.29 -14.84 -2.34
C LYS A 98 -15.81 -14.50 -2.47
N VAL A 99 -15.44 -13.77 -3.52
CA VAL A 99 -14.06 -13.27 -3.71
C VAL A 99 -13.65 -12.40 -2.53
N GLN A 100 -14.48 -11.42 -2.14
CA GLN A 100 -14.21 -10.57 -0.98
C GLN A 100 -14.04 -11.39 0.31
N ALA A 101 -14.92 -12.36 0.56
CA ALA A 101 -14.80 -13.25 1.72
C ALA A 101 -13.50 -14.06 1.71
N ILE A 102 -13.07 -14.57 0.54
CA ILE A 102 -11.80 -15.29 0.39
C ILE A 102 -10.61 -14.37 0.70
N ILE A 103 -10.59 -13.16 0.14
CA ILE A 103 -9.52 -12.18 0.38
C ILE A 103 -9.42 -11.83 1.88
N ILE A 104 -10.54 -11.61 2.56
CA ILE A 104 -10.52 -11.32 4.00
C ILE A 104 -10.09 -12.56 4.81
N ALA A 105 -10.60 -13.74 4.48
CA ALA A 105 -10.27 -14.98 5.19
C ALA A 105 -8.77 -15.31 5.09
N THR A 106 -8.17 -15.20 3.90
CA THR A 106 -6.73 -15.46 3.71
C THR A 106 -5.87 -14.41 4.40
N ALA A 107 -6.32 -13.15 4.49
CA ALA A 107 -5.61 -12.10 5.25
C ALA A 107 -5.61 -12.40 6.75
N VAL A 108 -6.74 -12.84 7.31
CA VAL A 108 -6.86 -13.25 8.72
C VAL A 108 -5.96 -14.45 9.00
N LEU A 109 -6.02 -15.49 8.15
CA LEU A 109 -5.16 -16.66 8.29
C LEU A 109 -3.68 -16.30 8.18
N HIS A 110 -3.32 -15.40 7.27
CA HIS A 110 -1.95 -14.89 7.16
C HIS A 110 -1.49 -14.22 8.48
N ASN A 111 -2.33 -13.36 9.08
CA ASN A 111 -2.02 -12.74 10.37
C ASN A 111 -1.82 -13.77 11.48
N ILE A 112 -2.66 -14.81 11.53
CA ILE A 112 -2.52 -15.92 12.50
C ILE A 112 -1.16 -16.61 12.28
N CYS A 113 -0.82 -16.98 11.05
CA CYS A 113 0.48 -17.60 10.75
C CYS A 113 1.66 -16.73 11.20
N ARG A 114 1.61 -15.40 10.95
CA ARG A 114 2.65 -14.47 11.37
C ARG A 114 2.76 -14.34 12.89
N ASN A 115 1.63 -14.30 13.60
CA ASN A 115 1.61 -14.20 15.06
C ASN A 115 2.17 -15.47 15.74
N HIS A 116 2.02 -16.63 15.10
CA HIS A 116 2.56 -17.91 15.57
C HIS A 116 3.95 -18.23 15.02
N ASN A 117 4.61 -17.30 14.33
CA ASN A 117 5.92 -17.51 13.69
C ASN A 117 6.00 -18.78 12.83
N LEU A 118 4.91 -19.13 12.13
CA LEU A 118 4.90 -20.28 11.25
C LEU A 118 5.79 -20.01 10.04
N GLU A 119 6.56 -21.01 9.64
CA GLU A 119 7.47 -20.92 8.51
C GLU A 119 6.75 -20.46 7.24
N GLU A 120 7.50 -19.74 6.40
CA GLU A 120 7.04 -19.35 5.08
C GLU A 120 7.10 -20.56 4.16
N VAL A 121 5.92 -20.96 3.68
CA VAL A 121 5.80 -22.08 2.74
C VAL A 121 6.06 -21.54 1.34
N PRO A 122 7.03 -22.10 0.58
CA PRO A 122 7.20 -21.77 -0.82
C PRO A 122 5.90 -22.04 -1.59
N SER A 123 5.57 -21.19 -2.56
CA SER A 123 4.42 -21.45 -3.44
C SER A 123 4.72 -22.68 -4.31
N GLU A 124 3.86 -23.70 -4.28
CA GLU A 124 3.91 -24.83 -5.23
C GLU A 124 3.44 -24.42 -6.64
N VAL A 125 2.81 -23.25 -6.76
CA VAL A 125 2.29 -22.70 -8.01
C VAL A 125 3.23 -21.60 -8.50
N GLU A 126 3.64 -21.67 -9.76
CA GLU A 126 4.28 -20.54 -10.44
C GLU A 126 3.27 -19.39 -10.53
N LEU A 127 3.51 -18.34 -9.73
CA LEU A 127 2.68 -17.15 -9.77
C LEU A 127 2.98 -16.39 -11.07
N PRO A 128 1.95 -15.83 -11.74
CA PRO A 128 2.20 -14.91 -12.84
C PRO A 128 3.08 -13.77 -12.34
N THR A 129 4.17 -13.49 -13.04
CA THR A 129 4.96 -12.29 -12.81
C THR A 129 4.07 -11.10 -13.12
N ALA A 130 3.62 -10.39 -12.08
CA ALA A 130 2.97 -9.11 -12.29
C ALA A 130 4.03 -8.18 -12.88
N GLU A 131 3.94 -7.89 -14.18
CA GLU A 131 4.55 -6.67 -14.72
C GLU A 131 3.93 -5.52 -13.93
N ILE A 132 4.74 -4.86 -13.10
CA ILE A 132 4.32 -3.65 -12.40
C ILE A 132 4.23 -2.57 -13.49
N ASN A 133 3.12 -2.52 -14.20
CA ASN A 133 2.77 -1.35 -14.99
C ASN A 133 2.26 -0.31 -13.99
N GLU A 134 3.16 0.54 -13.49
CA GLU A 134 2.79 1.76 -12.79
C GLU A 134 2.15 2.73 -13.80
N GLU A 135 0.92 2.47 -14.24
CA GLU A 135 0.09 3.53 -14.82
C GLU A 135 -0.31 4.48 -13.68
N VAL A 136 0.54 5.47 -13.46
CA VAL A 136 0.34 6.53 -12.47
C VAL A 136 -0.82 7.42 -12.91
N TYR A 137 -1.97 7.31 -12.25
CA TYR A 137 -3.07 8.27 -12.41
C TYR A 137 -2.81 9.51 -11.56
N TYR A 138 -2.51 10.62 -12.22
CA TYR A 138 -2.10 11.88 -11.59
C TYR A 138 -3.31 12.63 -11.00
N MET A 139 -3.34 12.80 -9.68
CA MET A 139 -4.22 13.80 -9.06
C MET A 139 -3.40 15.01 -8.58
N GLU A 140 -3.83 16.21 -9.00
CA GLU A 140 -3.20 17.48 -8.64
C GLU A 140 -3.26 17.77 -7.13
N VAL A 141 -2.20 18.43 -6.66
CA VAL A 141 -1.74 18.46 -5.28
C VAL A 141 -2.48 19.48 -4.43
N GLN A 142 -2.84 19.07 -3.20
CA GLN A 142 -2.99 19.98 -2.06
C GLN A 142 -1.92 19.56 -1.03
N ASN A 143 -1.18 20.52 -0.45
CA ASN A 143 -0.07 20.33 0.52
C ASN A 143 1.35 20.00 0.00
N VAL A 144 1.86 20.77 -0.97
CA VAL A 144 3.30 20.77 -1.36
C VAL A 144 4.22 21.13 -0.19
N SER A 145 3.77 21.99 0.74
CA SER A 145 4.61 22.63 1.74
C SER A 145 5.28 21.67 2.74
N GLU A 146 4.56 20.73 3.33
CA GLU A 146 5.10 19.87 4.40
C GLU A 146 6.08 18.83 3.86
N ARG A 147 5.76 18.19 2.72
CA ARG A 147 6.67 17.23 2.08
C ARG A 147 7.97 17.91 1.66
N THR A 148 7.89 19.09 1.06
CA THR A 148 9.08 19.87 0.69
C THR A 148 9.90 20.26 1.92
N ALA A 149 9.27 20.66 3.01
CA ALA A 149 9.97 20.95 4.27
C ALA A 149 10.67 19.71 4.84
N LEU A 150 10.02 18.55 4.82
CA LEU A 150 10.60 17.27 5.24
C LEU A 150 11.86 16.93 4.42
N ILE A 151 11.77 17.04 3.09
CA ILE A 151 12.88 16.76 2.17
C ILE A 151 14.08 17.67 2.49
N ASN A 152 13.84 18.98 2.57
CA ASN A 152 14.91 19.96 2.76
C ASN A 152 15.59 19.89 4.14
N ASN A 153 14.88 19.39 5.15
CA ASN A 153 15.37 19.34 6.53
C ASN A 153 16.06 18.01 6.86
N TYR A 154 15.62 16.89 6.28
CA TYR A 154 16.04 15.55 6.72
C TYR A 154 16.75 14.72 5.66
N PHE A 155 16.69 15.08 4.37
CA PHE A 155 17.26 14.28 3.28
C PHE A 155 18.48 14.94 2.61
N ARG A 156 19.27 15.72 3.37
CA ARG A 156 20.55 16.30 2.89
C ARG A 156 21.66 15.26 2.84
#